data_AF-A0A197SKI1-F1
#
_entry.id   AF-A0A197SKI1-F1
#
_cell.length_a   1.000
_cell.length_b   1.000
_cell.length_c   1.000
_cell.angle_alpha   90.00
_cell.angle_beta   90.00
_cell.angle_gamma   90.00
#
_symmetry.space_group_name_H-M   'P 1'
#
loop_
_entity.id
_entity.type
_entity.pdbx_description
1 polymer ?
#
loop_
_entity_poly.entity_id
_entity_poly.type
_entity_poly.pdbx_seq_one_letter_code
_entity_poly.pdbx_strand_id
1 'polypeptide(L)'
;MLLPDKETLARLLSHYRAHERAVLAQPHEPALRRLFEDSAYTLCVLMGERTAREAVHAAERYLSRNRPAHRLAPAAPPPSA
;
A
#
# COMPACT_ATOMS: atom_id res chain seq x y z
N MET A 1 -6.26 -16.05 -12.29
CA MET A 1 -5.38 -15.85 -11.12
C MET A 1 -6.27 -15.47 -9.95
N LEU A 2 -6.27 -16.23 -8.84
CA LEU A 2 -7.05 -15.86 -7.65
C LEU A 2 -6.40 -14.60 -7.06
N LEU A 3 -7.13 -13.48 -7.03
CA LEU A 3 -6.64 -12.28 -6.36
C LEU A 3 -6.51 -12.55 -4.85
N PRO A 4 -5.47 -12.01 -4.19
CA PRO A 4 -5.29 -12.18 -2.76
C PRO A 4 -6.46 -11.55 -1.99
N ASP A 5 -6.71 -12.06 -0.79
CA ASP A 5 -7.63 -11.43 0.14
C ASP A 5 -7.23 -9.96 0.41
N LYS A 6 -8.23 -9.09 0.54
CA LYS A 6 -8.02 -7.64 0.65
C LYS A 6 -7.33 -7.24 1.94
N GLU A 7 -7.60 -7.93 3.05
CA GLU A 7 -6.92 -7.67 4.31
C GLU A 7 -5.43 -8.02 4.19
N THR A 8 -5.14 -9.17 3.57
CA THR A 8 -3.76 -9.58 3.28
C THR A 8 -3.04 -8.56 2.41
N LEU A 9 -3.68 -8.07 1.34
CA LEU A 9 -3.10 -7.05 0.47
C LEU A 9 -2.90 -5.71 1.18
N ALA A 10 -3.85 -5.30 2.03
CA ALA A 10 -3.74 -4.07 2.83
C ALA A 10 -2.58 -4.14 3.84
N ARG A 11 -2.40 -5.29 4.51
CA ARG A 11 -1.25 -5.55 5.39
C ARG A 11 0.06 -5.50 4.61
N LEU A 12 0.14 -6.15 3.45
CA LEU A 12 1.32 -6.13 2.60
C LEU A 12 1.69 -4.70 2.16
N LEU A 13 0.71 -3.89 1.74
CA LEU A 13 0.93 -2.47 1.42
C LEU A 13 1.45 -1.68 2.62
N SER A 14 0.91 -1.91 3.82
CA SER A 14 1.38 -1.26 5.05
C SER A 14 2.84 -1.64 5.36
N HIS A 15 3.20 -2.92 5.22
CA HIS A 15 4.57 -3.39 5.40
C HIS A 15 5.53 -2.78 4.36
N TYR A 16 5.14 -2.77 3.08
CA TYR A 16 5.92 -2.13 2.02
C TYR A 16 6.25 -0.67 2.35
N ARG A 17 5.25 0.13 2.78
CA ARG A 17 5.46 1.54 3.16
C ARG A 17 6.31 1.69 4.42
N ALA A 18 6.23 0.75 5.37
CA ALA A 18 7.09 0.76 6.55
C ALA A 18 8.55 0.47 6.17
N HIS A 19 8.78 -0.51 5.29
CA HIS A 19 10.12 -0.84 4.79
C HIS A 19 10.70 0.29 3.94
N GLU A 20 9.89 0.94 3.09
CA GLU A 20 10.29 2.12 2.31
C GLU A 20 10.87 3.21 3.23
N ARG A 21 10.14 3.56 4.30
CA ARG A 21 10.62 4.52 5.30
C ARG A 21 11.87 4.05 6.04
N ALA A 22 11.94 2.75 6.38
CA ALA A 22 13.09 2.19 7.09
C ALA A 22 14.37 2.21 6.24
N VAL A 23 14.28 1.88 4.94
CA VAL A 23 15.40 1.96 3.99
C VAL A 23 15.87 3.40 3.81
N LEU A 24 14.94 4.36 3.74
CA LEU A 24 15.30 5.78 3.66
C LEU A 24 16.00 6.27 4.94
N ALA A 25 15.61 5.75 6.11
CA ALA A 25 16.23 6.10 7.38
C ALA A 25 17.60 5.41 7.60
N GLN A 26 17.78 4.20 7.06
CA GLN A 26 18.98 3.38 7.24
C GLN A 26 19.43 2.77 5.91
N PRO A 27 19.97 3.59 4.98
CA PRO A 27 20.27 3.15 3.62
C PRO A 27 21.42 2.14 3.53
N HIS A 28 22.24 2.05 4.58
CA HIS A 28 23.38 1.13 4.65
C HIS A 28 23.04 -0.23 5.25
N GLU A 29 21.81 -0.45 5.70
CA GLU A 29 21.38 -1.73 6.28
C GLU A 29 20.85 -2.68 5.19
N PRO A 30 21.63 -3.69 4.76
CA PRO A 30 21.27 -4.55 3.64
C PRO A 30 20.04 -5.44 3.93
N ALA A 31 19.81 -5.77 5.21
CA ALA A 31 18.64 -6.56 5.61
C ALA A 31 17.32 -5.79 5.37
N LEU A 32 17.29 -4.49 5.68
CA LEU A 32 16.12 -3.64 5.42
C LEU A 32 15.86 -3.48 3.93
N ARG A 33 16.93 -3.34 3.13
CA ARG A 33 16.81 -3.28 1.67
C ARG A 33 16.22 -4.57 1.09
N ARG A 34 16.67 -5.74 1.55
CA ARG A 34 16.09 -7.03 1.12
C ARG A 34 14.61 -7.14 1.47
N LEU A 35 14.21 -6.81 2.69
CA LEU A 35 12.81 -6.84 3.10
C LEU A 35 11.93 -5.89 2.26
N PHE A 36 12.46 -4.73 1.90
CA PHE A 36 11.79 -3.80 0.99
C PHE A 36 11.63 -4.42 -0.40
N GLU A 37 12.70 -4.95 -0.98
CA GLU A 37 12.70 -5.59 -2.30
C GLU A 37 11.75 -6.81 -2.34
N ASP A 38 11.72 -7.65 -1.30
CA ASP A 38 10.83 -8.81 -1.21
C ASP A 38 9.35 -8.39 -1.20
N SER A 39 9.03 -7.34 -0.43
CA SER A 39 7.67 -6.80 -0.38
C SER A 39 7.26 -6.15 -1.72
N ALA A 40 8.21 -5.49 -2.40
CA ALA A 40 8.01 -4.92 -3.73
C ALA A 40 7.75 -6.02 -4.77
N TYR A 41 8.57 -7.07 -4.78
CA TYR A 41 8.42 -8.20 -5.68
C TYR A 41 7.08 -8.92 -5.48
N THR A 42 6.68 -9.14 -4.23
CA THR A 42 5.39 -9.75 -3.90
C THR A 42 4.23 -8.91 -4.45
N LEU A 43 4.27 -7.58 -4.29
CA LEU A 43 3.25 -6.69 -4.85
C LEU A 43 3.21 -6.77 -6.39
N CYS A 44 4.36 -6.75 -7.06
CA CYS A 44 4.43 -6.89 -8.52
C CYS A 44 3.77 -8.17 -9.01
N VAL A 45 4.07 -9.31 -8.39
CA VAL A 45 3.48 -10.60 -8.74
C VAL A 45 1.97 -10.64 -8.49
N LEU A 46 1.51 -10.14 -7.34
CA LEU A 46 0.09 -10.17 -6.98
C LEU A 46 -0.77 -9.26 -7.86
N MET A 47 -0.21 -8.12 -8.28
CA MET A 47 -0.93 -7.16 -9.12
C MET A 47 -0.70 -7.37 -10.62
N GLY A 48 0.25 -8.23 -11.00
CA GLY A 48 0.59 -8.49 -12.40
C GLY A 48 1.32 -7.32 -13.08
N GLU A 49 2.04 -6.51 -12.30
CA GLU A 49 2.69 -5.28 -12.76
C GLU A 49 4.21 -5.43 -12.83
N ARG A 50 4.86 -4.68 -13.71
CA ARG A 50 6.31 -4.80 -13.95
C ARG A 50 7.16 -4.00 -12.97
N THR A 51 6.57 -2.99 -12.34
CA THR A 51 7.27 -2.11 -11.40
C THR A 51 6.54 -2.02 -10.07
N ALA A 52 7.29 -1.81 -8.99
CA ALA A 52 6.72 -1.64 -7.66
C ALA A 52 5.74 -0.45 -7.59
N ARG A 53 6.05 0.63 -8.33
CA ARG A 53 5.17 1.81 -8.41
C ARG A 53 3.82 1.46 -9.02
N GLU A 54 3.81 0.80 -10.17
CA GLU A 54 2.57 0.37 -10.83
C GLU A 54 1.80 -0.62 -9.96
N ALA A 55 2.50 -1.58 -9.34
CA ALA A 55 1.91 -2.55 -8.43
C ALA A 55 1.21 -1.88 -7.24
N VAL A 56 1.87 -0.91 -6.60
CA VAL A 56 1.28 -0.16 -5.47
C VAL A 56 0.03 0.60 -5.91
N HIS A 57 0.07 1.31 -7.05
CA HIS A 57 -1.10 2.01 -7.57
C HIS A 57 -2.24 1.04 -7.91
N ALA A 58 -1.93 -0.10 -8.54
CA ALA A 58 -2.93 -1.11 -8.85
C ALA A 58 -3.57 -1.68 -7.57
N ALA A 59 -2.77 -1.95 -6.53
CA ALA A 59 -3.23 -2.45 -5.25
C ALA A 59 -4.11 -1.41 -4.52
N GLU A 60 -3.70 -0.14 -4.48
CA GLU A 60 -4.49 0.96 -3.90
C GLU A 60 -5.85 1.10 -4.60
N ARG A 61 -5.90 1.01 -5.93
CA ARG A 61 -7.17 0.99 -6.68
C ARG A 61 -8.03 -0.23 -6.36
N TYR A 62 -7.41 -1.41 -6.27
CA TYR A 62 -8.10 -2.66 -5.96
C TYR A 62 -8.77 -2.60 -4.57
N LEU A 63 -8.07 -2.06 -3.57
CA LEU A 63 -8.62 -1.83 -2.23
C LEU A 63 -9.71 -0.75 -2.22
N SER A 64 -9.54 0.33 -2.99
CA SER A 64 -10.49 1.45 -3.03
C SER A 64 -11.82 1.08 -3.69
N ARG A 65 -11.82 0.22 -4.72
CA ARG A 65 -13.03 -0.23 -5.43
C ARG A 65 -14.03 -0.98 -4.54
N ASN A 66 -13.60 -1.43 -3.37
CA ASN A 66 -14.43 -2.23 -2.47
C ASN A 66 -14.55 -1.64 -1.07
N ARG A 67 -14.14 -0.39 -0.90
CA ARG A 67 -14.45 0.38 0.30
C ARG A 67 -15.93 0.78 0.16
N PRO A 68 -16.86 0.26 0.98
CA PRO A 68 -18.16 0.91 1.07
C PRO A 68 -17.91 2.39 1.39
N ALA A 69 -18.70 3.28 0.80
CA ALA A 69 -18.56 4.74 0.85
C ALA A 69 -18.76 5.34 2.26
N HIS A 70 -18.27 4.67 3.30
CA HIS A 70 -18.45 5.00 4.68
C HIS A 70 -17.18 5.61 5.28
N ARG A 71 -16.70 6.73 4.70
CA ARG A 71 -15.88 7.71 5.44
C ARG A 71 -15.65 9.04 4.69
N LEU A 72 -16.70 9.61 4.09
CA LEU A 72 -16.73 11.05 3.85
C LEU A 72 -17.84 11.59 4.75
N ALA A 73 -17.53 11.75 6.05
CA ALA A 73 -18.34 12.63 6.87
C ALA A 73 -18.10 14.05 6.32
N PRO A 74 -19.11 14.76 5.80
CA PRO A 74 -18.94 16.16 5.48
C PRO A 74 -18.68 16.90 6.79
N ALA A 75 -17.51 17.53 6.90
CA ALA A 75 -17.23 18.46 7.98
C ALA A 75 -18.34 19.51 7.98
N ALA A 76 -19.11 19.57 9.07
CA ALA A 76 -20.15 20.57 9.25
C ALA A 76 -19.51 21.98 9.17
N PRO A 77 -20.12 22.94 8.44
CA PRO A 77 -19.61 24.31 8.41
C PRO A 77 -19.74 24.95 9.81
N PRO A 78 -18.80 25.84 10.20
CA PRO A 78 -18.84 26.50 11.50
C PRO A 78 -20.07 27.40 11.63
N PRO A 79 -20.62 27.59 12.85
CA PRO A 79 -21.76 28.48 13.06
C PRO A 79 -21.35 29.93 12.79
N SER A 80 -22.12 30.62 11.95
CA SER A 80 -22.01 32.06 11.71
C SER A 80 -22.32 32.82 13.01
N ALA A 81 -21.42 33.73 13.38
CA ALA A 81 -21.65 34.76 14.40
C ALA A 81 -22.46 35.92 13.82
#